data_AF-A0A562WIQ1-F1
#
_entry.id   AF-A0A562WIQ1-F1
#
_cell.length_a   1.000
_cell.length_b   1.000
_cell.length_c   1.000
_cell.angle_alpha   90.00
_cell.angle_beta   90.00
_cell.angle_gamma   90.00
#
_symmetry.space_group_name_H-M   'P 1'
#
loop_
_entity.id
_entity.type
_entity.pdbx_description
1 polymer ?
#
loop_
_entity_poly.entity_id
_entity_poly.type
_entity_poly.pdbx_seq_one_letter_code
_entity_poly.pdbx_strand_id
1 'polypeptide(L)'
;MARAAVAPPVPPDAPPPLRSAGGDAPSDDGARTGGPLRVARSELRRQMRERRRLRLGVLVAVSVLLLGAVPAFFAIRTLSRDPVFGSLDELAVPTWAAQDPVDNVSGSRWCIQDCRLRERSASSERAPEETAPEYERALAAAGWQRWRVDRCPEQPAPGAYTCWRRDELTLDLWVRPPTCVPPPADDQPAVPPSPLPSPAAAGDCAGSLVSLKVRNAIDDDRTRPQPSTDPSLTGEDPFPTFTDDPLDDLTPAPSPS
;
A
#
# COMPACT_ATOMS: atom_id res chain seq x y z
N MET A 1 -23.28 -24.02 -70.44
CA MET A 1 -21.92 -23.68 -69.98
C MET A 1 -21.14 -23.10 -71.15
N ALA A 2 -20.41 -21.99 -70.95
CA ALA A 2 -19.21 -21.56 -71.70
C ALA A 2 -18.98 -20.06 -71.42
N ARG A 3 -17.94 -19.71 -70.67
CA ARG A 3 -17.45 -18.31 -70.58
C ARG A 3 -16.44 -18.10 -71.71
N ALA A 4 -16.56 -16.99 -72.44
CA ALA A 4 -15.54 -16.59 -73.39
C ALA A 4 -14.24 -16.20 -72.65
N ALA A 5 -13.11 -16.74 -73.09
CA ALA A 5 -11.78 -16.37 -72.60
C ALA A 5 -11.20 -15.25 -73.47
N VAL A 6 -10.51 -14.30 -72.83
CA VAL A 6 -9.84 -13.17 -73.47
C VAL A 6 -8.60 -13.67 -74.23
N ALA A 7 -8.39 -13.18 -75.45
CA ALA A 7 -7.18 -13.44 -76.23
C ALA A 7 -6.04 -12.49 -75.83
N PRO A 8 -4.81 -12.99 -75.59
CA PRO A 8 -3.60 -12.17 -75.47
C PRO A 8 -2.82 -12.11 -76.79
N PRO A 9 -2.31 -10.94 -77.22
CA PRO A 9 -1.33 -10.85 -78.31
C PRO A 9 0.04 -10.31 -77.83
N VAL A 10 0.96 -11.25 -77.60
CA VAL A 10 2.34 -11.39 -78.16
C VAL A 10 3.33 -10.18 -78.18
N PRO A 11 4.64 -10.39 -77.86
CA PRO A 11 5.78 -9.46 -78.08
C PRO A 11 6.15 -9.24 -79.59
N PRO A 12 7.39 -8.88 -80.07
CA PRO A 12 8.73 -8.85 -79.45
C PRO A 12 9.66 -7.66 -79.81
N ASP A 13 10.94 -7.81 -79.41
CA ASP A 13 12.19 -7.34 -80.04
C ASP A 13 12.64 -5.85 -80.12
N ALA A 14 13.87 -5.69 -79.62
CA ALA A 14 14.98 -4.83 -80.08
C ALA A 14 15.20 -3.42 -79.46
N PRO A 15 16.34 -3.18 -78.78
CA PRO A 15 16.82 -1.86 -78.37
C PRO A 15 17.85 -1.26 -79.34
N PRO A 16 17.85 0.07 -79.53
CA PRO A 16 19.12 0.78 -79.78
C PRO A 16 19.17 2.23 -79.22
N PRO A 17 20.33 2.92 -79.24
CA PRO A 17 21.71 2.42 -79.40
C PRO A 17 22.67 2.85 -78.27
N LEU A 18 23.75 2.09 -78.12
CA LEU A 18 24.96 2.52 -77.40
C LEU A 18 25.62 3.69 -78.16
N ARG A 19 26.01 4.75 -77.45
CA ARG A 19 27.00 5.73 -77.95
C ARG A 19 28.33 5.51 -77.24
N SER A 20 29.23 4.81 -77.92
CA SER A 20 30.67 4.92 -77.68
C SER A 20 31.25 5.88 -78.72
N ALA A 21 31.85 6.96 -78.26
CA ALA A 21 32.82 7.73 -79.03
C ALA A 21 34.08 7.82 -78.16
N GLY A 22 35.15 7.16 -78.61
CA GLY A 22 36.41 7.12 -77.88
C GLY A 22 37.15 8.46 -77.92
N GLY A 23 38.01 8.66 -76.92
CA GLY A 23 38.95 9.75 -76.84
C GLY A 23 40.07 9.35 -75.90
N ASP A 24 41.07 8.64 -76.42
CA ASP A 24 42.27 8.26 -75.68
C ASP A 24 43.06 9.52 -75.29
N ALA A 25 43.34 9.68 -73.99
CA ALA A 25 44.61 10.18 -73.50
C ALA A 25 44.79 9.80 -72.01
N PRO A 26 45.94 9.26 -71.60
CA PRO A 26 46.22 8.94 -70.21
C PRO A 26 46.75 10.15 -69.42
N SER A 27 47.07 9.92 -68.15
CA SER A 27 47.72 10.84 -67.21
C SER A 27 46.79 11.86 -66.54
N ASP A 28 46.44 11.59 -65.28
CA ASP A 28 47.29 12.16 -64.23
C ASP A 28 47.29 11.27 -62.97
N ASP A 29 48.46 11.08 -62.36
CA ASP A 29 48.61 10.47 -61.03
C ASP A 29 48.25 11.51 -59.96
N GLY A 30 46.99 11.97 -60.03
CA GLY A 30 46.44 13.09 -59.28
C GLY A 30 46.21 12.77 -57.80
N ALA A 31 47.31 12.73 -57.05
CA ALA A 31 47.46 12.78 -55.60
C ALA A 31 46.18 12.65 -54.73
N ARG A 32 46.19 11.66 -53.82
CA ARG A 32 45.23 11.51 -52.72
C ARG A 32 45.25 12.72 -51.77
N THR A 33 44.61 13.83 -52.14
CA THR A 33 44.49 15.05 -51.32
C THR A 33 43.04 15.47 -51.19
N GLY A 34 42.25 14.61 -50.55
CA GLY A 34 41.00 15.01 -49.91
C GLY A 34 41.29 16.01 -48.79
N GLY A 35 41.44 17.29 -49.13
CA GLY A 35 41.98 18.32 -48.23
C GLY A 35 41.22 18.45 -46.90
N PRO A 36 41.85 19.06 -45.87
CA PRO A 36 41.34 19.07 -44.49
C PRO A 36 39.91 19.62 -44.37
N LEU A 37 39.50 20.54 -45.26
CA LEU A 37 38.14 21.08 -45.32
C LEU A 37 37.05 20.10 -45.79
N ARG A 38 37.40 18.98 -46.44
CA ARG A 38 36.46 17.88 -46.75
C ARG A 38 36.36 16.90 -45.59
N VAL A 39 37.48 16.59 -44.93
CA VAL A 39 37.53 15.76 -43.71
C VAL A 39 36.78 16.43 -42.55
N ALA A 40 37.08 17.70 -42.24
CA ALA A 40 36.37 18.44 -41.20
C ALA A 40 34.85 18.55 -41.46
N ARG A 41 34.43 18.66 -42.73
CA ARG A 41 32.99 18.65 -43.11
C ARG A 41 32.37 17.26 -43.00
N SER A 42 33.10 16.17 -43.23
CA SER A 42 32.59 14.82 -43.05
C SER A 42 32.46 14.47 -41.56
N GLU A 43 33.41 14.92 -40.73
CA GLU A 43 33.37 14.80 -39.27
C GLU A 43 32.24 15.62 -38.64
N LEU A 44 32.05 16.89 -39.04
CA LEU A 44 30.89 17.69 -38.61
C LEU A 44 29.55 17.02 -38.98
N ARG A 45 29.44 16.46 -40.19
CA ARG A 45 28.24 15.69 -40.60
C ARG A 45 28.06 14.42 -39.78
N ARG A 46 29.14 13.76 -39.35
CA ARG A 46 29.12 12.60 -38.46
C ARG A 46 28.65 12.99 -37.04
N GLN A 47 29.26 14.01 -36.44
CA GLN A 47 28.85 14.53 -35.13
C GLN A 47 27.38 14.98 -35.12
N MET A 48 26.91 15.64 -36.18
CA MET A 48 25.50 16.04 -36.31
C MET A 48 24.54 14.83 -36.38
N ARG A 49 24.94 13.73 -37.05
CA ARG A 49 24.17 12.48 -37.09
C ARG A 49 24.19 11.77 -35.73
N GLU A 50 25.33 11.73 -35.04
CA GLU A 50 25.48 11.15 -33.70
C GLU A 50 24.64 11.94 -32.67
N ARG A 51 24.72 13.28 -32.66
CA ARG A 51 23.85 14.14 -31.83
C ARG A 51 22.37 13.96 -32.14
N ARG A 52 21.98 13.80 -33.41
CA ARG A 52 20.57 13.55 -33.79
C ARG A 52 20.09 12.16 -33.36
N ARG A 53 20.94 11.13 -33.42
CA ARG A 53 20.66 9.78 -32.91
C ARG A 53 20.53 9.76 -31.39
N LEU A 54 21.42 10.44 -30.67
CA LEU A 54 21.34 10.59 -29.21
C LEU A 54 20.06 11.32 -28.79
N ARG A 55 19.73 12.45 -29.42
CA ARG A 55 18.48 13.18 -29.18
C ARG A 55 17.24 12.31 -29.45
N LEU A 56 17.22 11.55 -30.55
CA LEU A 56 16.13 10.64 -30.84
C LEU A 56 16.03 9.50 -29.81
N GLY A 57 17.16 8.92 -29.39
CA GLY A 57 17.20 7.90 -28.35
C GLY A 57 16.68 8.39 -27.01
N VAL A 58 17.06 9.61 -26.60
CA VAL A 58 16.53 10.26 -25.39
C VAL A 58 15.04 10.52 -25.51
N LEU A 59 14.55 11.04 -26.64
CA LEU A 59 13.11 11.26 -26.85
C LEU A 59 12.33 9.95 -26.79
N VAL A 60 12.82 8.87 -27.42
CA VAL A 60 12.19 7.54 -27.35
C VAL A 60 12.20 7.00 -25.92
N ALA A 61 13.31 7.12 -25.19
CA ALA A 61 13.39 6.68 -23.80
C ALA A 61 12.41 7.44 -22.88
N VAL A 62 12.30 8.76 -23.03
CA VAL A 62 11.34 9.59 -22.31
C VAL A 62 9.90 9.23 -22.69
N SER A 63 9.61 8.99 -23.98
CA SER A 63 8.29 8.53 -24.42
C SER A 63 7.91 7.17 -23.85
N VAL A 64 8.84 6.20 -23.82
CA VAL A 64 8.62 4.88 -23.20
C VAL A 64 8.42 5.00 -21.69
N LEU A 65 9.15 5.88 -21.01
CA LEU A 65 8.97 6.14 -19.58
C LEU A 65 7.57 6.72 -19.29
N LEU A 66 7.18 7.77 -20.02
CA LEU A 66 5.93 8.50 -19.77
C LEU A 66 4.68 7.76 -20.25
N LEU A 67 4.75 6.99 -21.34
CA LEU A 67 3.59 6.27 -21.91
C LEU A 67 3.54 4.79 -21.50
N GLY A 68 4.67 4.20 -21.11
CA GLY A 68 4.76 2.82 -20.66
C GLY A 68 4.93 2.70 -19.15
N ALA A 69 6.08 3.14 -18.63
CA ALA A 69 6.45 2.89 -17.23
C ALA A 69 5.52 3.59 -16.23
N VAL A 70 5.16 4.86 -16.46
CA VAL A 70 4.28 5.61 -15.56
C VAL A 70 2.86 5.01 -15.51
N PRO A 71 2.14 4.78 -16.62
CA PRO A 71 0.83 4.12 -16.59
C PRO A 71 0.89 2.70 -16.01
N ALA A 72 1.93 1.92 -16.32
CA ALA A 72 2.10 0.58 -15.77
C ALA A 72 2.28 0.61 -14.24
N PHE A 73 3.07 1.55 -13.71
CA PHE A 73 3.23 1.73 -12.26
C PHE A 73 1.89 2.03 -11.57
N PHE A 74 1.11 2.98 -12.10
CA PHE A 74 -0.20 3.29 -11.54
C PHE A 74 -1.20 2.13 -11.68
N ALA A 75 -1.19 1.40 -12.81
CA ALA A 75 -2.04 0.22 -12.99
C ALA A 75 -1.70 -0.90 -11.99
N ILE A 76 -0.42 -1.22 -11.82
CA ILE A 76 0.04 -2.22 -10.83
C ILE A 76 -0.31 -1.77 -9.40
N ARG A 77 -0.10 -0.49 -9.06
CA ARG A 77 -0.46 0.07 -7.75
C ARG A 77 -1.96 -0.01 -7.48
N THR A 78 -2.81 0.28 -8.47
CA THR A 78 -4.27 0.15 -8.36
C THR A 78 -4.70 -1.30 -8.17
N LEU A 79 -4.18 -2.23 -8.98
CA LEU A 79 -4.44 -3.67 -8.84
C LEU A 79 -3.93 -4.28 -7.52
N SER A 80 -2.95 -3.63 -6.88
CA SER A 80 -2.41 -4.04 -5.57
C SER A 80 -3.16 -3.45 -4.37
N ARG A 81 -4.10 -2.52 -4.58
CA ARG A 81 -4.89 -1.92 -3.48
C ARG A 81 -5.83 -2.97 -2.88
N ASP A 82 -6.00 -2.95 -1.56
CA ASP A 82 -6.91 -3.89 -0.91
C ASP A 82 -8.37 -3.53 -1.24
N PRO A 83 -9.21 -4.47 -1.72
CA PRO A 83 -10.61 -4.20 -2.04
C PRO A 83 -11.44 -3.78 -0.81
N VAL A 84 -11.02 -4.14 0.41
CA VAL A 84 -11.68 -3.69 1.64
C VAL A 84 -11.70 -2.18 1.72
N PHE A 85 -10.59 -1.49 1.40
CA PHE A 85 -10.54 -0.02 1.42
C PHE A 85 -11.48 0.59 0.38
N GLY A 86 -11.63 -0.02 -0.80
CA GLY A 86 -12.66 0.38 -1.76
C GLY A 86 -14.07 0.29 -1.17
N SER A 87 -14.39 -0.81 -0.47
CA SER A 87 -15.68 -0.94 0.21
C SER A 87 -15.87 -0.02 1.44
N LEU A 88 -14.77 0.58 1.95
CA LEU A 88 -14.80 1.64 2.96
C LEU A 88 -14.88 3.04 2.33
N ASP A 89 -14.37 3.23 1.11
CA ASP A 89 -14.53 4.45 0.29
C ASP A 89 -15.99 4.59 -0.19
N GLU A 90 -16.69 3.47 -0.38
CA GLU A 90 -18.11 3.40 -0.73
C GLU A 90 -19.07 3.65 0.45
N LEU A 91 -18.57 3.79 1.69
CA LEU A 91 -19.41 4.16 2.82
C LEU A 91 -19.90 5.60 2.62
N ALA A 92 -21.22 5.77 2.55
CA ALA A 92 -21.90 7.06 2.39
C ALA A 92 -21.88 7.91 3.69
N VAL A 93 -20.68 8.14 4.24
CA VAL A 93 -20.45 9.07 5.36
C VAL A 93 -20.33 10.51 4.84
N PRO A 94 -20.80 11.52 5.60
CA PRO A 94 -20.59 12.92 5.23
C PRO A 94 -19.11 13.29 5.13
N THR A 95 -18.77 14.23 4.24
CA THR A 95 -17.38 14.67 4.04
C THR A 95 -16.73 15.26 5.31
N TRP A 96 -17.52 15.92 6.16
CA TRP A 96 -17.05 16.45 7.45
C TRP A 96 -16.68 15.36 8.45
N ALA A 97 -17.20 14.13 8.30
CA ALA A 97 -16.94 13.00 9.19
C ALA A 97 -15.71 12.17 8.81
N ALA A 98 -15.21 12.34 7.58
CA ALA A 98 -14.19 11.49 6.98
C ALA A 98 -13.13 12.30 6.22
N GLN A 99 -12.46 13.21 6.92
CA GLN A 99 -11.31 13.96 6.42
C GLN A 99 -10.02 13.14 6.46
N ASP A 100 -9.13 13.42 5.52
CA ASP A 100 -7.76 12.87 5.40
C ASP A 100 -7.63 11.37 5.75
N PRO A 101 -8.36 10.47 5.07
CA PRO A 101 -8.31 9.05 5.36
C PRO A 101 -6.93 8.45 5.09
N VAL A 102 -6.34 7.86 6.14
CA VAL A 102 -5.07 7.14 6.09
C VAL A 102 -5.35 5.63 6.20
N ASP A 103 -4.96 4.90 5.17
CA ASP A 103 -5.06 3.43 5.09
C ASP A 103 -3.72 2.78 5.49
N ASN A 104 -3.76 1.81 6.41
CA ASN A 104 -2.62 1.00 6.84
C ASN A 104 -2.95 -0.51 6.76
N VAL A 105 -1.95 -1.33 6.44
CA VAL A 105 -2.06 -2.78 6.33
C VAL A 105 -0.90 -3.43 7.08
N SER A 106 -1.22 -4.33 8.00
CA SER A 106 -0.26 -5.14 8.74
C SER A 106 -0.59 -6.64 8.61
N GLY A 107 0.35 -7.49 9.01
CA GLY A 107 0.22 -8.95 8.90
C GLY A 107 0.26 -9.51 7.47
N SER A 108 0.00 -10.80 7.34
CA SER A 108 0.17 -11.57 6.10
C SER A 108 -1.16 -11.88 5.41
N ARG A 109 -1.22 -11.67 4.08
CA ARG A 109 -2.36 -12.14 3.24
C ARG A 109 -2.56 -13.65 3.32
N TRP A 110 -1.50 -14.40 3.62
CA TRP A 110 -1.52 -15.85 3.73
C TRP A 110 -1.66 -16.36 5.18
N CYS A 111 -1.88 -15.45 6.16
CA CYS A 111 -1.92 -15.77 7.59
C CYS A 111 -0.69 -16.56 8.09
N ILE A 112 0.49 -16.26 7.52
CA ILE A 112 1.77 -16.74 8.07
C ILE A 112 2.09 -15.86 9.26
N GLN A 113 2.12 -16.46 10.46
CA GLN A 113 2.17 -15.77 11.76
C GLN A 113 0.89 -14.97 12.02
N ASP A 114 0.85 -13.70 11.62
CA ASP A 114 -0.31 -12.82 11.79
C ASP A 114 -1.15 -12.78 10.52
N CYS A 115 -2.48 -12.89 10.62
CA CYS A 115 -3.37 -12.60 9.50
C CYS A 115 -3.39 -11.10 9.16
N ARG A 116 -3.85 -10.80 7.94
CA ARG A 116 -3.90 -9.44 7.41
C ARG A 116 -4.92 -8.56 8.14
N LEU A 117 -4.43 -7.66 8.98
CA LEU A 117 -5.19 -6.57 9.60
C LEU A 117 -5.15 -5.34 8.68
N ARG A 118 -6.30 -4.68 8.53
CA ARG A 118 -6.47 -3.46 7.74
C ARG A 118 -7.02 -2.38 8.63
N GLU A 119 -6.39 -1.22 8.67
CA GLU A 119 -6.78 -0.12 9.53
C GLU A 119 -6.97 1.13 8.69
N ARG A 120 -8.10 1.80 8.84
CA ARG A 120 -8.35 3.13 8.31
C ARG A 120 -8.51 4.10 9.47
N SER A 121 -7.79 5.20 9.46
CA SER A 121 -8.05 6.33 10.35
C SER A 121 -8.45 7.57 9.56
N ALA A 122 -9.43 8.31 10.04
CA ALA A 122 -9.88 9.58 9.44
C ALA A 122 -10.20 10.59 10.56
N SER A 123 -10.02 11.87 10.29
CA SER A 123 -10.45 12.95 11.18
C SER A 123 -11.89 13.36 10.84
N SER A 124 -12.60 13.89 11.84
CA SER A 124 -13.94 14.47 11.69
C SER A 124 -13.92 15.88 12.27
N GLU A 125 -14.64 16.81 11.62
CA GLU A 125 -14.87 18.18 12.11
C GLU A 125 -15.70 18.21 13.40
N ARG A 126 -16.47 17.15 13.67
CA ARG A 126 -17.46 17.11 14.76
C ARG A 126 -17.13 16.10 15.85
N ALA A 127 -17.75 16.30 17.01
CA ALA A 127 -17.57 15.47 18.19
C ALA A 127 -17.94 13.98 17.92
N PRO A 128 -17.45 13.04 18.76
CA PRO A 128 -17.73 11.61 18.60
C PRO A 128 -19.23 11.27 18.57
N GLU A 129 -20.04 12.01 19.33
CA GLU A 129 -21.48 11.81 19.51
C GLU A 129 -22.27 12.11 18.23
N GLU A 130 -21.80 13.05 17.40
CA GLU A 130 -22.36 13.32 16.07
C GLU A 130 -21.75 12.41 15.00
N THR A 131 -20.46 12.08 15.12
CA THR A 131 -19.71 11.35 14.09
C THR A 131 -20.03 9.86 14.08
N ALA A 132 -20.18 9.23 15.25
CA ALA A 132 -20.45 7.79 15.34
C ALA A 132 -21.78 7.37 14.68
N PRO A 133 -22.93 8.04 14.92
CA PRO A 133 -24.19 7.68 14.27
C PRO A 133 -24.16 7.72 12.73
N GLU A 134 -23.37 8.61 12.14
CA GLU A 134 -23.19 8.67 10.67
C GLU A 134 -22.46 7.41 10.16
N TYR A 135 -21.36 7.02 10.80
CA TYR A 135 -20.63 5.80 10.47
C TYR A 135 -21.45 4.54 10.72
N GLU A 136 -22.16 4.44 11.84
CA GLU A 136 -23.03 3.30 12.14
C GLU A 136 -24.16 3.15 11.10
N ARG A 137 -24.75 4.27 10.65
CA ARG A 137 -25.77 4.28 9.60
C ARG A 137 -25.20 3.89 8.24
N ALA A 138 -24.03 4.43 7.87
CA ALA A 138 -23.36 4.09 6.62
C ALA A 138 -22.94 2.60 6.57
N LEU A 139 -22.42 2.06 7.67
CA LEU A 139 -22.10 0.64 7.81
C LEU A 139 -23.34 -0.24 7.65
N ALA A 140 -24.43 0.08 8.35
CA ALA A 140 -25.70 -0.66 8.22
C ALA A 140 -26.28 -0.60 6.79
N ALA A 141 -26.23 0.57 6.15
CA ALA A 141 -26.64 0.74 4.75
C ALA A 141 -25.76 -0.06 3.77
N ALA A 142 -24.46 -0.19 4.05
CA ALA A 142 -23.51 -1.01 3.30
C ALA A 142 -23.55 -2.52 3.69
N GLY A 143 -24.63 -2.97 4.36
CA GLY A 143 -24.88 -4.38 4.67
C GLY A 143 -24.08 -4.94 5.85
N TRP A 144 -23.35 -4.12 6.61
CA TRP A 144 -22.72 -4.57 7.84
C TRP A 144 -23.77 -4.80 8.93
N GLN A 145 -23.70 -5.96 9.58
CA GLN A 145 -24.58 -6.31 10.69
C GLN A 145 -23.91 -5.96 12.01
N ARG A 146 -24.65 -5.32 12.93
CA ARG A 146 -24.17 -5.00 14.27
C ARG A 146 -23.92 -6.30 15.04
N TRP A 147 -22.69 -6.51 15.48
CA TRP A 147 -22.27 -7.75 16.12
C TRP A 147 -22.08 -7.50 17.63
N ARG A 148 -23.02 -8.00 18.44
CA ARG A 148 -22.94 -7.97 19.90
C ARG A 148 -22.36 -9.30 20.39
N VAL A 149 -21.19 -9.25 20.99
CA VAL A 149 -20.46 -10.38 21.61
C VAL A 149 -19.73 -9.89 22.84
N ASP A 150 -19.59 -10.75 23.85
CA ASP A 150 -19.03 -10.42 25.18
C ASP A 150 -17.55 -9.96 25.14
N ARG A 151 -16.88 -10.17 24.01
CA ARG A 151 -15.51 -9.71 23.74
C ARG A 151 -15.43 -8.61 22.68
N CYS A 152 -16.55 -7.98 22.29
CA CYS A 152 -16.51 -6.67 21.62
C CYS A 152 -15.99 -5.68 22.66
N PRO A 153 -14.77 -5.14 22.56
CA PRO A 153 -14.12 -4.54 23.71
C PRO A 153 -14.81 -3.26 24.18
N GLU A 154 -15.53 -3.39 25.29
CA GLU A 154 -16.03 -2.29 26.12
C GLU A 154 -14.84 -1.59 26.81
N GLN A 155 -14.02 -0.91 26.02
CA GLN A 155 -12.88 -0.15 26.55
C GLN A 155 -13.40 1.01 27.41
N PRO A 156 -12.80 1.26 28.60
CA PRO A 156 -13.11 2.44 29.42
C PRO A 156 -12.54 3.75 28.86
N ALA A 157 -12.27 3.80 27.55
CA ALA A 157 -11.69 4.95 26.86
C ALA A 157 -12.80 5.83 26.28
N PRO A 158 -12.66 7.18 26.31
CA PRO A 158 -13.70 8.08 25.83
C PRO A 158 -13.97 7.89 24.32
N GLY A 159 -15.25 7.77 23.97
CA GLY A 159 -15.71 7.61 22.59
C GLY A 159 -16.77 6.52 22.43
N ALA A 160 -17.24 6.33 21.20
CA ALA A 160 -18.14 5.25 20.81
C ALA A 160 -17.34 4.12 20.16
N TYR A 161 -17.39 2.92 20.74
CA TYR A 161 -16.76 1.72 20.20
C TYR A 161 -17.82 0.67 19.82
N THR A 162 -17.69 0.09 18.63
CA THR A 162 -18.74 -0.76 18.04
C THR A 162 -18.16 -1.88 17.16
N CYS A 163 -18.74 -3.08 17.24
CA CYS A 163 -18.32 -4.23 16.42
C CYS A 163 -19.36 -4.58 15.36
N TRP A 164 -18.88 -4.94 14.18
CA TRP A 164 -19.68 -5.20 12.99
C TRP A 164 -19.17 -6.45 12.28
N ARG A 165 -20.05 -7.11 11.53
CA ARG A 165 -19.71 -8.29 10.72
C ARG A 165 -20.42 -8.23 9.36
N ARG A 166 -19.71 -8.59 8.30
CA ARG A 166 -20.25 -8.73 6.94
C ARG A 166 -19.47 -9.84 6.23
N ASP A 167 -20.18 -10.85 5.76
CA ASP A 167 -19.60 -12.03 5.10
C ASP A 167 -18.45 -12.67 5.90
N GLU A 168 -17.25 -12.76 5.32
CA GLU A 168 -16.03 -13.28 5.94
C GLU A 168 -15.24 -12.25 6.76
N LEU A 169 -15.77 -11.04 6.96
CA LEU A 169 -15.07 -9.91 7.61
C LEU A 169 -15.72 -9.49 8.92
N THR A 170 -14.87 -9.13 9.89
CA THR A 170 -15.26 -8.40 11.09
C THR A 170 -14.64 -7.00 11.06
N LEU A 171 -15.39 -6.02 11.56
CA LEU A 171 -15.00 -4.61 11.59
C LEU A 171 -15.22 -4.04 12.99
N ASP A 172 -14.18 -3.43 13.53
CA ASP A 172 -14.23 -2.62 14.74
C ASP A 172 -14.24 -1.15 14.34
N LEU A 173 -15.29 -0.41 14.70
CA LEU A 173 -15.38 1.04 14.54
C LEU A 173 -15.20 1.68 15.91
N TRP A 174 -14.21 2.56 16.03
CA TRP A 174 -13.97 3.38 17.21
C TRP A 174 -13.91 4.86 16.83
N VAL A 175 -14.84 5.65 17.35
CA VAL A 175 -14.87 7.11 17.20
C VAL A 175 -14.58 7.72 18.56
N ARG A 176 -13.50 8.50 18.67
CA ARG A 176 -13.01 9.06 19.95
C ARG A 176 -12.60 10.53 19.82
N PRO A 177 -12.49 11.29 20.91
CA PRO A 177 -11.84 12.59 20.88
C PRO A 177 -10.40 12.47 20.34
N PRO A 178 -9.89 13.47 19.61
CA PRO A 178 -8.52 13.46 19.11
C PRO A 178 -7.51 13.60 20.28
N THR A 179 -6.32 13.02 20.12
CA THR A 179 -5.26 13.10 21.14
C THR A 179 -4.46 14.40 20.99
N CYS A 180 -4.83 15.43 21.76
CA CYS A 180 -4.10 16.69 21.86
C CYS A 180 -2.79 16.51 22.62
N VAL A 181 -1.70 16.15 21.93
CA VAL A 181 -0.35 16.38 22.47
C VAL A 181 0.05 17.78 22.04
N PRO A 182 0.15 18.77 22.93
CA PRO A 182 0.69 20.07 22.56
C PRO A 182 2.13 19.89 22.07
N PRO A 183 2.57 20.63 21.03
CA PRO A 183 3.97 20.55 20.59
C PRO A 183 4.89 20.89 21.78
N PRO A 184 6.07 20.27 21.88
CA PRO A 184 7.05 20.65 22.89
C PRO A 184 7.38 22.13 22.70
N ALA A 185 7.32 22.92 23.78
CA ALA A 185 7.75 24.31 23.73
C ALA A 185 9.23 24.37 23.34
N ASP A 186 9.59 25.27 22.42
CA ASP A 186 10.91 25.35 21.75
C ASP A 186 12.11 25.63 22.70
N ASP A 187 11.86 25.76 24.01
CA ASP A 187 12.82 26.27 25.01
C ASP A 187 13.33 25.20 25.99
N GLN A 188 12.87 23.94 25.94
CA GLN A 188 13.25 22.90 26.92
C GLN A 188 14.22 21.85 26.36
N PRO A 189 15.40 21.63 27.00
CA PRO A 189 16.30 20.53 26.64
C PRO A 189 15.63 19.17 26.80
N ALA A 190 15.87 18.26 25.85
CA ALA A 190 15.30 16.91 25.86
C ALA A 190 15.83 16.06 27.04
N VAL A 191 15.08 16.02 28.13
CA VAL A 191 15.28 15.08 29.25
C VAL A 191 14.67 13.71 28.85
N PRO A 192 15.35 12.57 29.10
CA PRO A 192 14.82 11.25 28.77
C PRO A 192 13.51 10.93 29.52
N PRO A 193 12.64 10.06 28.97
CA PRO A 193 11.29 9.88 29.47
C PRO A 193 11.23 9.11 30.81
N SER A 194 11.07 9.87 31.89
CA SER A 194 10.37 9.41 33.10
C SER A 194 8.90 9.07 32.77
N PRO A 195 8.21 8.24 33.58
CA PRO A 195 6.92 7.66 33.20
C PRO A 195 5.88 8.71 32.81
N LEU A 196 5.12 8.38 31.76
CA LEU A 196 4.17 9.23 31.05
C LEU A 196 3.40 10.16 32.02
N PRO A 197 3.48 11.50 31.86
CA PRO A 197 2.54 12.37 32.54
C PRO A 197 1.13 12.00 32.08
N SER A 198 0.19 11.98 33.03
CA SER A 198 -1.24 11.83 32.73
C SER A 198 -1.63 12.76 31.59
N PRO A 199 -2.50 12.33 30.64
CA PRO A 199 -2.87 13.16 29.51
C PRO A 199 -3.36 14.51 30.03
N ALA A 200 -2.64 15.57 29.68
CA ALA A 200 -3.05 16.92 30.01
C ALA A 200 -4.48 17.12 29.51
N ALA A 201 -5.33 17.76 30.32
CA ALA A 201 -6.70 18.04 29.95
C ALA A 201 -6.70 18.67 28.55
N ALA A 202 -7.50 18.11 27.64
CA ALA A 202 -7.50 18.51 26.25
C ALA A 202 -7.72 20.03 26.14
N GLY A 203 -6.71 20.77 25.71
CA GLY A 203 -6.97 22.04 25.04
C GLY A 203 -7.82 21.75 23.81
N ASP A 204 -8.83 22.57 23.54
CA ASP A 204 -10.00 22.23 22.70
C ASP A 204 -9.68 21.82 21.25
N CYS A 205 -9.19 20.60 21.05
CA CYS A 205 -9.16 19.97 19.73
C CYS A 205 -10.60 19.60 19.37
N ALA A 206 -11.27 20.50 18.67
CA ALA A 206 -12.56 20.23 18.08
C ALA A 206 -12.50 19.00 17.15
N GLY A 207 -13.63 18.31 17.04
CA GLY A 207 -13.76 17.15 16.16
C GLY A 207 -13.60 15.80 16.84
N SER A 208 -13.33 14.78 16.03
CA SER A 208 -13.09 13.40 16.50
C SER A 208 -12.15 12.65 15.57
N LEU A 209 -11.57 11.57 16.08
CA LEU A 209 -10.72 10.64 15.36
C LEU A 209 -11.47 9.32 15.21
N VAL A 210 -11.70 8.92 13.97
CA VAL A 210 -12.32 7.66 13.59
C VAL A 210 -11.24 6.64 13.29
N SER A 211 -11.41 5.42 13.79
CA SER A 211 -10.58 4.26 13.47
C SER A 211 -11.49 3.08 13.11
N LEU A 212 -11.34 2.57 11.89
CA LEU A 212 -11.98 1.33 11.43
C LEU A 212 -10.90 0.27 11.30
N LYS A 213 -11.03 -0.85 12.01
CA LYS A 213 -10.13 -2.00 11.92
C LYS A 213 -10.88 -3.18 11.32
N VAL A 214 -10.44 -3.69 10.17
CA VAL A 214 -11.09 -4.79 9.46
C VAL A 214 -10.17 -6.00 9.44
N ARG A 215 -10.73 -7.15 9.85
CA ARG A 215 -10.07 -8.46 9.92
C ARG A 215 -10.88 -9.49 9.14
N ASN A 216 -10.24 -10.60 8.79
CA ASN A 216 -10.97 -11.79 8.39
C ASN A 216 -11.55 -12.45 9.65
N ALA A 217 -12.80 -12.91 9.62
CA ALA A 217 -13.50 -13.49 10.75
C ALA A 217 -12.75 -14.68 11.40
N ILE A 218 -12.01 -15.46 10.63
CA ILE A 218 -11.17 -16.59 11.10
C ILE A 218 -10.00 -16.17 12.01
N ASP A 219 -9.49 -14.95 11.84
CA ASP A 219 -8.47 -14.35 12.70
C ASP A 219 -9.07 -13.78 13.99
N ASP A 220 -10.35 -13.46 13.95
CA ASP A 220 -11.05 -12.83 15.06
C ASP A 220 -11.37 -13.85 16.15
N ASP A 221 -10.60 -13.80 17.24
CA ASP A 221 -10.77 -14.65 18.43
C ASP A 221 -12.21 -14.68 18.98
N ARG A 222 -13.01 -13.64 18.71
CA ARG A 222 -14.40 -13.53 19.17
C ARG A 222 -15.36 -14.41 18.37
N THR A 223 -14.93 -14.93 17.21
CA THR A 223 -15.68 -15.93 16.42
C THR A 223 -15.32 -17.37 16.78
N ARG A 224 -14.15 -17.60 17.40
CA ARG A 224 -13.70 -18.94 17.77
C ARG A 224 -14.63 -19.53 18.84
N PRO A 225 -14.97 -20.84 18.76
CA PRO A 225 -15.72 -21.51 19.82
C PRO A 225 -15.02 -21.28 21.17
N GLN A 226 -15.75 -20.78 22.16
CA GLN A 226 -15.21 -20.69 23.51
C GLN A 226 -15.01 -22.12 24.05
N PRO A 227 -13.89 -22.41 24.74
CA PRO A 227 -13.72 -23.69 25.40
C PRO A 227 -14.80 -23.82 26.49
N SER A 228 -15.74 -24.74 26.29
CA SER A 228 -16.73 -25.09 27.30
C SER A 228 -16.10 -26.01 28.34
N THR A 229 -15.25 -25.45 29.22
CA THR A 229 -14.86 -26.12 30.44
C THR A 229 -16.07 -26.20 31.35
N ASP A 230 -16.58 -27.41 31.58
CA ASP A 230 -17.58 -27.66 32.61
C ASP A 230 -16.96 -27.29 33.97
N PRO A 231 -17.54 -26.35 34.74
CA PRO A 231 -16.97 -25.93 36.02
C PRO A 231 -16.94 -27.06 37.06
N SER A 232 -17.66 -28.16 36.86
CA SER A 232 -17.56 -29.37 37.69
C SER A 232 -16.33 -30.25 37.39
N LEU A 233 -15.62 -30.00 36.28
CA LEU A 233 -14.39 -30.71 35.89
C LEU A 233 -13.10 -29.94 36.23
N THR A 234 -13.20 -28.65 36.56
CA THR A 234 -12.15 -27.95 37.32
C THR A 234 -12.28 -28.32 38.79
N GLY A 235 -11.64 -29.44 39.17
CA GLY A 235 -11.41 -29.72 40.59
C GLY A 235 -10.61 -28.59 41.23
N GLU A 236 -10.93 -28.27 42.49
CA GLU A 236 -10.14 -27.31 43.27
C GLU A 236 -8.70 -27.81 43.36
N ASP A 237 -7.77 -27.05 42.76
CA ASP A 237 -6.34 -27.27 42.91
C ASP A 237 -5.99 -26.95 44.38
N PRO A 238 -5.66 -27.95 45.23
CA PRO A 238 -5.38 -27.68 46.62
C PRO A 238 -4.10 -26.87 46.68
N PHE A 239 -4.20 -25.63 47.18
CA PHE A 239 -3.04 -24.78 47.45
C PHE A 239 -1.91 -25.63 48.06
N PRO A 240 -0.71 -25.67 47.46
CA PRO A 240 0.38 -26.46 48.00
C PRO A 240 0.85 -25.79 49.30
N THR A 241 0.27 -26.22 50.42
CA THR A 241 0.74 -25.91 51.75
C THR A 241 2.03 -26.68 51.96
N PHE A 242 3.14 -26.09 51.53
CA PHE A 242 4.49 -26.47 51.96
C PHE A 242 4.62 -26.11 53.45
N THR A 243 4.07 -26.95 54.32
CA THR A 243 4.03 -26.70 55.78
C THR A 243 5.20 -27.34 56.51
N ASP A 244 5.94 -28.25 55.87
CA ASP A 244 7.07 -28.96 56.46
C ASP A 244 8.29 -28.85 55.53
N ASP A 245 9.24 -27.97 55.87
CA ASP A 245 10.60 -28.01 55.32
C ASP A 245 11.41 -29.05 56.12
N PRO A 246 11.83 -30.18 55.52
CA PRO A 246 12.50 -31.26 56.23
C PRO A 246 13.93 -30.92 56.69
N LEU A 247 14.40 -29.67 56.53
CA LEU A 247 15.72 -29.22 57.00
C LEU A 247 15.72 -28.56 58.40
N ASP A 248 14.58 -28.13 58.94
CA ASP A 248 14.54 -27.43 60.26
C ASP A 248 15.01 -28.34 61.41
N ASP A 249 14.77 -29.65 61.31
CA ASP A 249 15.12 -30.67 62.33
C ASP A 249 16.64 -30.97 62.40
N LEU A 250 17.45 -30.36 61.54
CA LEU A 250 18.91 -30.55 61.48
C LEU A 250 19.74 -29.44 62.15
N THR A 251 19.11 -28.50 62.86
CA THR A 251 19.81 -27.41 63.55
C THR A 251 19.75 -27.55 65.08
N PRO A 252 20.77 -28.13 65.75
CA PRO A 252 20.79 -28.19 67.20
C PRO A 252 20.99 -26.79 67.79
N ALA A 253 19.99 -26.28 68.52
CA ALA A 253 20.15 -25.07 69.32
C ALA A 253 21.14 -25.33 70.47
N PRO A 254 22.06 -24.40 70.78
CA PRO A 254 23.03 -24.58 71.87
C PRO A 254 22.35 -24.50 73.24
N SER A 255 22.48 -25.56 74.04
CA SER A 255 21.98 -25.61 75.42
C SER A 255 22.74 -24.66 76.36
N PRO A 256 22.05 -23.86 77.20
CA PRO A 256 22.71 -22.99 78.17
C PRO A 256 22.95 -23.68 79.53
N SER A 257 24.23 -23.87 79.90
CA SER A 257 24.78 -23.83 81.28
C SER A 257 26.30 -23.97 81.24
#